data_AF-A0A409XT92-F1
#
_entry.id   AF-A0A409XT92-F1
#
_cell.length_a   1.000
_cell.length_b   1.000
_cell.length_c   1.000
_cell.angle_alpha   90.00
_cell.angle_beta   90.00
_cell.angle_gamma   90.00
#
_symmetry.space_group_name_H-M   'P 1'
#
loop_
_entity.id
_entity.type
_entity.pdbx_description
1 polymer ?
#
loop_
_entity_poly.entity_id
_entity_poly.type
_entity_poly.pdbx_seq_one_letter_code
_entity_poly.pdbx_strand_id
1 'polypeptide(L)' 'MSVTNKLGDDFLRIPKLDAAGTNWVVYRDRFLLSIDACGLGEHLDSTGEAPTNPHPAPMDGSS' A
#
# COMPACT_ATOMS: atom_id res chain seq x y z
N MET A 1 5.76 -29.42 -7.66
CA MET A 1 6.57 -28.57 -6.77
C MET A 1 5.96 -27.18 -6.82
N SER A 2 5.06 -26.86 -5.90
CA SER A 2 4.54 -25.49 -5.80
C SER A 2 5.62 -24.65 -5.16
N VAL A 3 6.19 -23.72 -5.92
CA VAL A 3 7.08 -22.69 -5.37
C VAL A 3 6.15 -21.80 -4.54
N THR A 4 6.07 -22.04 -3.24
CA THR A 4 5.46 -21.07 -2.33
C THR A 4 6.26 -19.79 -2.50
N ASN A 5 5.64 -18.77 -3.10
CA ASN A 5 6.21 -17.47 -3.47
C ASN A 5 6.80 -16.73 -2.27
N LYS A 6 7.94 -17.19 -1.76
CA LYS A 6 8.81 -16.45 -0.84
C LYS A 6 9.40 -15.20 -1.50
N LEU A 7 9.19 -15.05 -2.81
CA LEU A 7 9.50 -13.87 -3.59
C LEU A 7 8.71 -12.64 -3.12
N GLY A 8 7.45 -12.79 -2.69
CA GLY A 8 6.65 -11.66 -2.21
C GLY A 8 7.20 -11.08 -0.91
N ASP A 9 7.45 -11.93 0.08
CA ASP A 9 7.93 -11.51 1.41
C ASP A 9 9.36 -10.94 1.38
N ASP A 10 10.25 -11.51 0.56
CA ASP A 10 11.65 -11.08 0.55
C ASP A 10 11.89 -9.83 -0.34
N PHE A 11 11.10 -9.61 -1.40
CA PHE A 11 11.25 -8.43 -2.28
C PHE A 11 10.58 -7.17 -1.71
N LEU A 12 9.55 -7.32 -0.88
CA LEU A 12 8.89 -6.22 -0.19
C LEU A 12 9.58 -5.83 1.13
N ARG A 13 10.75 -6.43 1.43
CA ARG A 13 11.47 -6.16 2.67
C ARG A 13 12.16 -4.80 2.62
N ILE A 14 11.45 -3.80 3.11
CA ILE A 14 11.97 -2.43 3.26
C ILE A 14 13.02 -2.43 4.40
N PRO A 15 14.27 -2.02 4.14
CA PRO A 15 15.29 -1.91 5.18
C PRO A 15 14.88 -0.85 6.20
N LYS A 16 15.26 -0.99 7.47
CA LYS A 16 15.03 0.07 8.46
C LYS A 16 15.80 1.33 8.06
N LEU A 17 15.15 2.50 8.09
CA LEU A 17 15.83 3.78 7.88
C LEU A 17 16.82 4.03 9.02
N ASP A 18 18.08 4.28 8.66
CA ASP A 18 19.12 4.68 9.59
C ASP A 18 18.80 6.06 10.17
N ALA A 19 19.05 6.26 11.46
CA ALA A 19 18.84 7.53 12.14
C ALA A 19 19.70 8.66 11.55
N ALA A 20 20.88 8.32 11.02
CA ALA A 20 21.73 9.27 10.31
C ALA A 20 21.29 9.51 8.84
N GLY A 21 20.26 8.80 8.37
CA GLY A 21 19.71 8.93 7.01
C GLY A 21 20.63 8.41 5.90
N THR A 22 21.71 7.70 6.25
CA THR A 22 22.73 7.26 5.27
C THR A 22 22.18 6.32 4.20
N ASN A 23 21.13 5.57 4.52
CA ASN A 23 20.44 4.67 3.61
C ASN A 23 19.13 5.24 3.04
N TRP A 24 18.88 6.55 3.15
CA TRP A 24 17.61 7.18 2.75
C TRP A 24 17.19 6.84 1.31
N VAL A 25 18.11 6.91 0.35
CA VAL A 25 17.81 6.65 -1.07
C VAL A 25 17.31 5.22 -1.26
N VAL A 26 17.98 4.25 -0.64
CA VAL A 26 17.62 2.82 -0.74
C VAL A 26 16.32 2.53 0.01
N TYR A 27 16.11 3.17 1.16
CA TYR A 27 14.85 3.08 1.91
C TYR A 27 13.67 3.56 1.07
N ARG A 28 13.78 4.78 0.51
CA ARG A 28 12.72 5.43 -0.26
C ARG A 28 12.35 4.61 -1.50
N ASP A 29 13.34 4.14 -2.25
CA ASP A 29 13.12 3.36 -3.47
C ASP A 29 12.36 2.06 -3.18
N ARG A 30 12.77 1.30 -2.16
CA ARG A 30 12.07 0.07 -1.75
C ARG A 30 10.69 0.33 -1.16
N PHE A 31 10.52 1.44 -0.46
CA PHE A 31 9.23 1.84 0.09
C PHE A 31 8.23 2.12 -1.03
N LEU A 32 8.62 2.90 -2.04
CA LEU A 32 7.77 3.18 -3.22
C LEU A 32 7.46 1.92 -4.02
N LEU A 33 8.46 1.08 -4.28
CA LEU A 33 8.23 -0.20 -4.95
C LEU A 33 7.22 -1.10 -4.22
N SER A 34 7.25 -1.08 -2.88
CA SER A 34 6.31 -1.86 -2.06
C SER A 34 4.89 -1.31 -2.12
N ILE A 35 4.75 0.02 -2.16
CA ILE A 35 3.46 0.70 -2.35
C ILE A 35 2.86 0.31 -3.70
N ASP A 36 3.65 0.39 -4.77
CA ASP A 36 3.22 0.05 -6.12
C ASP A 36 2.82 -1.42 -6.23
N ALA A 37 3.61 -2.32 -5.66
CA ALA A 37 3.32 -3.76 -5.65
C ALA A 37 2.04 -4.12 -4.89
N CYS A 38 1.71 -3.37 -3.84
CA CYS A 38 0.46 -3.52 -3.08
C CYS A 38 -0.73 -2.80 -3.74
N GLY A 39 -0.53 -2.05 -4.84
CA GLY A 39 -1.56 -1.23 -5.47
C GLY A 39 -2.03 -0.07 -4.60
N LEU A 40 -1.21 0.38 -3.64
CA LEU A 40 -1.55 1.45 -2.70
C LEU A 40 -1.13 2.85 -3.18
N GLY A 41 -0.51 2.97 -4.35
CA GLY A 41 -0.05 4.24 -4.89
C GLY A 41 -1.17 5.28 -4.97
N GLU A 42 -2.30 4.90 -5.55
CA GLU A 42 -3.47 5.78 -5.69
C GLU A 42 -4.07 6.21 -4.34
N HIS A 43 -3.97 5.35 -3.32
CA HIS A 43 -4.45 5.64 -1.97
C HIS A 43 -3.58 6.70 -1.28
N LEU A 44 -2.25 6.63 -1.44
CA LEU A 44 -1.32 7.57 -0.80
C LEU A 44 -1.32 8.94 -1.48
N ASP A 45 -1.46 8.97 -2.81
CA ASP A 45 -1.55 10.23 -3.57
C ASP A 45 -2.97 10.82 -3.56
N SER A 46 -3.89 10.25 -2.77
CA SER A 46 -5.29 10.68 -2.63
C SER A 46 -6.05 10.79 -3.96
N THR A 47 -5.58 10.06 -4.98
CA THR A 47 -6.17 10.03 -6.33
C THR A 47 -7.09 8.82 -6.50
N GLY A 48 -6.97 7.82 -5.62
CA GLY A 48 -7.82 6.63 -5.60
C GLY A 48 -9.26 6.95 -5.24
N GLU A 49 -10.18 6.21 -5.85
CA GLU A 49 -11.61 6.31 -5.55
C GLU A 49 -11.88 5.82 -4.12
N ALA A 50 -12.74 6.54 -3.39
CA ALA A 50 -13.16 6.10 -2.07
C ALA A 50 -13.92 4.76 -2.19
N PRO A 51 -13.73 3.81 -1.25
CA PRO A 51 -14.48 2.57 -1.28
C PRO A 51 -15.98 2.84 -1.27
N THR A 52 -16.74 2.16 -2.13
CA THR A 52 -18.20 2.23 -2.10
C THR A 52 -18.68 1.77 -0.73
N ASN A 53 -19.50 2.59 -0.05
CA ASN A 53 -20.04 2.21 1.24
C ASN A 53 -20.83 0.90 1.10
N PRO A 54 -20.47 -0.18 1.83
CA PRO A 54 -21.13 -1.47 1.70
C PRO A 54 -22.58 -1.44 2.18
N HIS A 55 -22.99 -0.42 2.95
CA HIS A 55 -24.37 -0.20 3.33
C HIS A 55 -24.87 1.15 2.79
N PRO A 56 -25.82 1.16 1.84
CA PRO A 56 -26.49 2.40 1.49
C PRO A 56 -27.16 2.97 2.75
N ALA A 57 -27.07 4.29 2.94
CA ALA A 57 -27.77 4.97 4.02
C ALA A 57 -29.27 4.58 4.00
N PRO A 58 -29.94 4.46 5.16
CA PRO A 58 -31.37 4.21 5.17
C PRO A 58 -32.03 5.32 4.33
N MET A 59 -32.82 4.95 3.33
CA MET A 59 -33.68 5.92 2.65
C MET A 59 -34.59 6.49 3.73
N ASP A 60 -34.35 7.73 4.14
CA ASP A 60 -35.27 8.47 4.98
C ASP A 60 -36.61 8.51 4.25
N GLY A 61 -37.53 7.66 4.71
CA GLY A 61 -38.91 7.60 4.24
C GLY A 61 -39.58 8.92 4.55
N SER A 62 -39.57 9.82 3.58
CA SER A 62 -40.50 10.93 3.55
C SER A 62 -41.87 10.42 3.11
N SER A 63 -42.84 10.46 4.02
CA SER A 63 -44.28 10.52 3.74
C SER A 63 -44.91 11.52 4.70
#